data_AF-A0A6N7AU75-F1
#
_entry.id   AF-A0A6N7AU75-F1
#
_cell.length_a   1.000
_cell.length_b   1.000
_cell.length_c   1.000
_cell.angle_alpha   90.00
_cell.angle_beta   90.00
_cell.angle_gamma   90.00
#
_symmetry.space_group_name_H-M   'P 1'
#
loop_
_entity.id
_entity.type
_entity.pdbx_description
1 polymer ?
#
loop_
_entity_poly.entity_id
_entity_poly.type
_entity_poly.pdbx_seq_one_letter_code
_entity_poly.pdbx_strand_id
1 'polypeptide(L)'
;MKISSGSLFILLLAVSIALFSVSAFGEDKKEAPLYTNQDIEKYKKPSDSKAATVRTDKTSEKSGKSQKLKEEHEKEYWCKTATSYKRKIEKVRDDIAEAEKELSGESSMHLSYKKKKTIQNKITKSKKQLRYAEKDLAEFEGEAHRKEVPPGWLRCQFE
;
A
#
# COMPACT_ATOMS: atom_id res chain seq x y z
N MET A 1 38.88 -37.06 16.39
CA MET A 1 38.13 -36.00 15.65
C MET A 1 37.35 -35.18 16.66
N LYS A 2 37.65 -33.89 16.81
CA LYS A 2 36.96 -33.00 17.77
C LYS A 2 35.79 -32.34 17.04
N ILE A 3 34.57 -32.80 17.31
CA ILE A 3 33.35 -32.18 16.76
C ILE A 3 33.13 -30.90 17.57
N SER A 4 33.24 -29.75 16.88
CA SER A 4 33.02 -28.44 17.48
C SER A 4 31.56 -28.29 17.86
N SER A 5 31.27 -27.81 19.08
CA SER A 5 29.92 -27.64 19.62
C SER A 5 29.01 -26.75 18.75
N GLY A 6 29.59 -25.87 17.92
CA GLY A 6 28.85 -25.08 16.94
C GLY A 6 28.25 -25.92 15.79
N SER A 7 28.88 -27.05 15.44
CA SER A 7 28.41 -27.93 14.36
C SER A 7 27.17 -28.73 14.76
N LEU A 8 26.99 -29.00 16.06
CA LEU A 8 25.79 -29.66 16.59
C LEU A 8 24.58 -28.73 16.59
N PHE A 9 24.78 -27.43 16.85
CA PHE A 9 23.70 -26.44 16.83
C PHE A 9 23.13 -26.22 15.42
N ILE A 10 23.98 -26.19 14.40
CA ILE A 10 23.54 -26.02 13.00
C ILE A 10 22.73 -27.23 12.52
N LEU A 11 23.13 -28.45 12.91
CA LEU A 11 22.37 -29.67 12.61
C LEU A 11 21.01 -29.71 13.31
N LEU A 12 20.92 -29.27 14.58
CA LEU A 12 19.66 -29.16 15.31
C LEU A 12 18.68 -28.13 14.70
N LEU A 13 19.21 -27.02 14.17
CA LEU A 13 18.42 -25.98 13.50
C LEU A 13 17.89 -26.45 12.13
N ALA A 14 18.68 -27.23 11.38
CA ALA A 14 18.23 -27.79 10.11
C ALA A 14 17.11 -28.85 10.29
N VAL A 15 17.18 -29.67 11.35
CA VAL A 15 16.14 -30.67 11.65
C VAL A 15 14.83 -30.01 12.11
N SER A 16 14.90 -28.90 12.85
CA SER A 16 13.69 -28.19 13.31
C SER A 16 12.96 -27.49 12.17
N ILE A 17 13.65 -26.93 11.17
CA ILE A 17 12.99 -26.34 9.98
C ILE A 17 12.30 -27.42 9.13
N ALA A 18 12.86 -28.63 9.05
CA ALA A 18 12.25 -29.73 8.30
C ALA A 18 10.96 -30.27 8.95
N LEU A 19 10.83 -30.20 10.28
CA LEU A 19 9.65 -30.69 11.00
C LEU A 19 8.44 -29.73 10.96
N PHE A 20 8.66 -28.43 10.72
CA PHE A 20 7.57 -27.45 10.63
C PHE A 20 6.98 -27.25 9.22
N SER A 21 7.46 -27.98 8.21
CA SER A 21 7.03 -27.79 6.80
C SER A 21 5.86 -28.69 6.36
N VAL A 22 5.25 -29.48 7.25
CA VAL A 22 4.28 -30.55 6.86
C VAL A 22 2.90 -30.39 7.53
N SER A 23 2.38 -29.18 7.75
CA SER A 23 1.02 -29.04 8.29
C SER A 23 0.29 -27.74 7.89
N ALA A 24 -0.02 -27.57 6.59
CA ALA A 24 -1.07 -26.63 6.16
C ALA A 24 -1.53 -26.87 4.70
N PHE A 25 -1.96 -28.09 4.37
CA PHE A 25 -2.81 -28.33 3.19
C PHE A 25 -3.98 -29.23 3.61
N GLY A 26 -4.92 -28.64 4.34
CA GLY A 26 -6.29 -29.13 4.44
C GLY A 26 -7.13 -28.43 3.40
N GLU A 27 -7.09 -28.91 2.15
CA GLU A 27 -8.10 -28.56 1.14
C GLU A 27 -9.39 -29.34 1.45
N ASP A 28 -10.19 -28.83 2.37
CA ASP A 28 -11.63 -29.12 2.37
C ASP A 28 -12.27 -28.25 1.29
N LYS A 29 -12.13 -28.67 0.03
CA LYS A 29 -12.97 -28.17 -1.08
C LYS A 29 -14.39 -28.68 -0.86
N LYS A 30 -15.14 -28.01 0.01
CA LYS A 30 -16.61 -28.03 -0.08
C LYS A 30 -16.95 -27.32 -1.39
N GLU A 31 -17.25 -28.11 -2.42
CA GLU A 31 -17.82 -27.59 -3.66
C GLU A 31 -18.97 -26.65 -3.30
N ALA A 32 -18.88 -25.40 -3.77
CA ALA A 32 -19.96 -24.45 -3.61
C ALA A 32 -21.21 -25.05 -4.27
N PRO A 33 -22.38 -25.06 -3.60
CA PRO A 33 -23.59 -25.59 -4.21
C PRO A 33 -23.88 -24.83 -5.51
N LEU A 34 -23.84 -25.57 -6.62
CA LEU A 34 -24.22 -25.09 -7.95
C LEU A 34 -25.73 -24.91 -7.97
N TYR A 35 -26.19 -23.69 -7.71
CA TYR A 35 -27.58 -23.31 -7.92
C TYR A 35 -27.86 -23.21 -9.41
N THR A 36 -28.80 -24.02 -9.90
CA THR A 36 -29.24 -23.99 -11.29
C THR A 36 -30.42 -23.04 -11.44
N ASN A 37 -30.68 -22.56 -12.66
CA ASN A 37 -31.83 -21.70 -12.92
C ASN A 37 -33.19 -22.36 -12.57
N GLN A 38 -33.22 -23.69 -12.41
CA GLN A 38 -34.40 -24.43 -11.94
C GLN A 38 -34.70 -24.20 -10.45
N ASP A 39 -33.68 -23.95 -9.61
CA ASP A 39 -33.87 -23.69 -8.18
C ASP A 39 -34.58 -22.36 -7.92
N ILE A 40 -34.51 -21.42 -8.86
CA ILE A 40 -35.19 -20.12 -8.82
C ILE A 40 -36.70 -20.30 -9.06
N GLU A 41 -37.12 -21.28 -9.86
CA GLU A 41 -38.53 -21.50 -10.18
C GLU A 41 -39.34 -21.99 -8.97
N LYS A 42 -38.70 -22.68 -8.02
CA LYS A 42 -39.35 -23.13 -6.77
C LYS A 42 -39.86 -21.97 -5.90
N TYR A 43 -39.30 -20.78 -6.07
CA TYR A 43 -39.68 -19.58 -5.31
C TYR A 43 -40.62 -18.65 -6.09
N LYS A 44 -40.98 -18.96 -7.34
CA LYS A 44 -42.01 -18.22 -8.07
C LYS A 44 -43.37 -18.50 -7.44
N LYS A 45 -43.84 -17.56 -6.63
CA LYS A 45 -45.22 -17.58 -6.13
C LYS A 45 -46.16 -17.20 -7.28
N PRO A 46 -47.34 -17.83 -7.42
CA PRO A 46 -48.32 -17.48 -8.46
C PRO A 46 -48.97 -16.09 -8.27
N SER A 47 -48.50 -15.28 -7.31
CA SER A 47 -48.94 -13.90 -7.07
C SER A 47 -48.20 -12.84 -7.91
N ASP A 48 -47.14 -13.21 -8.62
CA ASP A 48 -46.26 -12.26 -9.32
C ASP A 48 -46.71 -11.93 -10.76
N SER A 49 -47.89 -12.36 -11.20
CA SER A 49 -48.40 -12.09 -12.55
C SER A 49 -49.03 -10.70 -12.75
N LYS A 50 -49.00 -9.81 -11.75
CA LYS A 50 -49.35 -8.41 -11.98
C LYS A 50 -48.12 -7.68 -12.50
N ALA A 51 -48.02 -7.66 -13.83
CA ALA A 51 -47.15 -6.78 -14.59
C ALA A 51 -47.28 -5.34 -14.07
N ALA A 52 -46.36 -4.94 -13.20
CA ALA A 52 -46.07 -3.55 -12.97
C ALA A 52 -45.51 -3.03 -14.29
N THR A 53 -46.24 -2.10 -14.90
CA THR A 53 -45.75 -1.28 -16.01
C THR A 53 -44.41 -0.71 -15.56
N VAL A 54 -43.32 -1.21 -16.17
CA VAL A 54 -41.96 -0.71 -15.93
C VAL A 54 -41.95 0.73 -16.43
N ARG A 55 -42.27 1.66 -15.52
CA ARG A 55 -41.84 3.04 -15.66
C ARG A 55 -40.33 2.98 -15.60
N THR A 56 -39.68 3.13 -16.74
CA THR A 56 -38.24 3.30 -16.85
C THR A 56 -37.83 4.43 -15.90
N ASP A 57 -37.21 4.02 -14.79
CA ASP A 57 -36.72 4.88 -13.74
C ASP A 57 -35.69 5.86 -14.29
N LYS A 58 -36.12 7.09 -14.59
CA LYS A 58 -35.22 8.26 -14.74
C LYS A 58 -34.44 8.56 -13.45
N THR A 59 -34.73 7.84 -12.36
CA THR A 59 -34.09 7.98 -11.05
C THR A 59 -32.76 7.20 -10.96
N SER A 60 -32.59 6.10 -11.71
CA SER A 60 -31.36 5.27 -11.63
C SER A 60 -30.15 5.87 -12.36
N GLU A 61 -30.36 6.64 -13.43
CA GLU A 61 -29.26 7.33 -14.12
C GLU A 61 -28.71 8.51 -13.32
N LYS A 62 -29.55 9.16 -12.51
CA LYS A 62 -29.16 10.33 -11.71
C LYS A 62 -28.30 9.93 -10.51
N SER A 63 -28.58 8.78 -9.88
CA SER A 63 -27.74 8.21 -8.82
C SER A 63 -26.39 7.72 -9.36
N GLY A 64 -26.35 7.09 -10.54
CA GLY A 64 -25.12 6.63 -11.17
C GLY A 64 -24.14 7.76 -11.51
N LYS A 65 -24.62 8.90 -12.02
CA LYS A 65 -23.77 10.08 -12.30
C LYS A 65 -23.18 10.68 -11.02
N SER A 66 -23.97 10.79 -9.94
CA SER A 66 -23.47 11.31 -8.66
C SER A 66 -22.44 10.39 -8.02
N GLN A 67 -22.59 9.07 -8.15
CA GLN A 67 -21.64 8.10 -7.62
C GLN A 67 -20.30 8.15 -8.37
N LYS A 68 -20.32 8.24 -9.70
CA LYS A 68 -19.11 8.40 -10.53
C LYS A 68 -18.32 9.65 -10.17
N LEU A 69 -18.99 10.79 -9.99
CA LEU A 69 -18.34 12.04 -9.59
C LEU A 69 -17.68 11.95 -8.22
N LYS A 70 -18.31 11.24 -7.27
CA LYS A 70 -17.71 11.00 -5.94
C LYS A 70 -16.47 10.13 -6.05
N GLU A 71 -16.53 9.06 -6.83
CA GLU A 71 -15.40 8.16 -7.06
C GLU A 71 -14.23 8.90 -7.72
N GLU A 72 -14.47 9.72 -8.75
CA GLU A 72 -13.45 10.54 -9.40
C GLU A 72 -12.78 11.51 -8.42
N HIS A 73 -13.57 12.17 -7.56
CA HIS A 73 -13.03 13.08 -6.55
C HIS A 73 -12.18 12.33 -5.50
N GLU A 74 -12.61 11.13 -5.09
CA GLU A 74 -11.82 10.29 -4.18
C GLU A 74 -10.52 9.82 -4.84
N LYS A 75 -10.57 9.35 -6.09
CA LYS A 75 -9.39 9.01 -6.90
C LYS A 75 -8.39 10.16 -6.92
N GLU A 76 -8.87 11.36 -7.24
CA GLU A 76 -8.05 12.55 -7.30
C GLU A 76 -7.45 12.91 -5.94
N TYR A 77 -8.22 12.82 -4.86
CA TYR A 77 -7.75 13.04 -3.49
C TYR A 77 -6.59 12.11 -3.13
N TRP A 78 -6.75 10.80 -3.34
CA TRP A 78 -5.73 9.80 -3.02
C TRP A 78 -4.46 10.00 -3.85
N CYS A 79 -4.61 10.23 -5.16
CA CYS A 79 -3.51 10.50 -6.07
C CYS A 79 -2.73 11.78 -5.71
N LYS A 80 -3.43 12.91 -5.52
CA LYS A 80 -2.78 14.20 -5.20
C LYS A 80 -2.05 14.13 -3.86
N THR A 81 -2.67 13.52 -2.86
CA THR A 81 -2.09 13.42 -1.51
C THR A 81 -0.87 12.50 -1.51
N ALA A 82 -0.94 11.32 -2.15
CA ALA A 82 0.22 10.43 -2.32
C ALA A 82 1.39 11.15 -3.03
N THR A 83 1.07 11.90 -4.09
CA THR A 83 2.06 12.66 -4.86
C THR A 83 2.71 13.75 -4.01
N SER A 84 1.94 14.44 -3.16
CA SER A 84 2.45 15.46 -2.24
C SER A 84 3.48 14.87 -1.26
N TYR A 85 3.18 13.72 -0.65
CA TYR A 85 4.13 13.01 0.22
C TYR A 85 5.40 12.59 -0.52
N LYS A 86 5.27 12.02 -1.72
CA LYS A 86 6.42 11.63 -2.56
C LYS A 86 7.31 12.83 -2.90
N ARG A 87 6.72 13.95 -3.30
CA ARG A 87 7.47 15.20 -3.56
C ARG A 87 8.18 15.74 -2.32
N LYS A 88 7.56 15.65 -1.14
CA LYS A 88 8.18 16.04 0.13
C LYS A 88 9.41 15.16 0.42
N ILE A 89 9.31 13.85 0.21
CA ILE A 89 10.42 12.91 0.37
C ILE A 89 11.55 13.22 -0.61
N GLU A 90 11.23 13.38 -1.89
CA GLU A 90 12.18 13.70 -2.95
C GLU A 90 12.94 14.99 -2.65
N LYS A 91 12.23 16.07 -2.33
CA LYS A 91 12.83 17.35 -1.96
C LYS A 91 13.81 17.21 -0.78
N VAL A 92 13.45 16.48 0.26
CA VAL A 92 14.34 16.30 1.43
C VAL A 92 15.56 15.45 1.06
N ARG A 93 15.41 14.48 0.15
CA ARG A 93 16.55 13.70 -0.38
C ARG A 93 17.50 14.59 -1.18
N ASP A 94 16.97 15.47 -2.02
CA ASP A 94 17.76 16.44 -2.78
C ASP A 94 18.50 17.40 -1.86
N ASP A 95 17.84 17.93 -0.83
CA ASP A 95 18.47 18.81 0.19
C ASP A 95 19.62 18.09 0.93
N ILE A 96 19.49 16.79 1.19
CA ILE A 96 20.56 15.96 1.78
C ILE A 96 21.70 15.79 0.79
N ALA A 97 21.40 15.42 -0.45
CA ALA A 97 22.41 15.18 -1.48
C ALA A 97 23.21 16.45 -1.79
N GLU A 98 22.56 17.61 -1.85
CA GLU A 98 23.22 18.91 -2.03
C GLU A 98 24.16 19.22 -0.86
N ALA A 99 23.70 19.03 0.38
CA ALA A 99 24.51 19.27 1.57
C ALA A 99 25.69 18.28 1.68
N GLU A 100 25.49 17.01 1.31
CA GLU A 100 26.55 16.00 1.24
C GLU A 100 27.57 16.30 0.14
N LYS A 101 27.12 16.86 -1.00
CA LYS A 101 28.00 17.34 -2.06
C LYS A 101 28.83 18.55 -1.62
N GLU A 102 28.25 19.49 -0.85
CA GLU A 102 29.02 20.61 -0.28
C GLU A 102 30.11 20.12 0.70
N LEU A 103 29.85 19.03 1.42
CA LEU A 103 30.78 18.45 2.40
C LEU A 103 31.85 17.56 1.76
N SER A 104 31.57 16.93 0.62
CA SER A 104 32.50 16.03 -0.09
C SER A 104 33.23 16.66 -1.28
N GLY A 105 32.75 17.79 -1.80
CA GLY A 105 33.34 18.47 -2.95
C GLY A 105 34.71 19.09 -2.68
N GLU A 106 35.40 19.53 -3.74
CA GLU A 106 36.73 20.16 -3.69
C GLU A 106 36.73 21.45 -2.83
N SER A 107 35.60 22.14 -2.77
CA SER A 107 35.39 23.29 -1.87
C SER A 107 35.43 22.92 -0.38
N SER A 108 35.20 21.65 -0.03
CA SER A 108 35.18 21.17 1.35
C SER A 108 36.53 21.27 2.06
N MET A 109 37.64 21.20 1.31
CA MET A 109 38.98 21.35 1.86
C MET A 109 39.21 22.75 2.42
N HIS A 110 38.56 23.76 1.83
CA HIS A 110 38.65 25.17 2.25
C HIS A 110 37.57 25.60 3.25
N LEU A 111 36.61 24.71 3.59
CA LEU A 111 35.58 25.04 4.57
C LEU A 111 36.15 25.09 5.99
N SER A 112 35.83 26.15 6.72
CA SER A 112 36.13 26.23 8.16
C SER A 112 35.42 25.11 8.93
N TYR A 113 36.03 24.70 10.06
CA TYR A 113 35.44 23.70 10.95
C TYR A 113 34.00 24.05 11.37
N LYS A 114 33.75 25.34 11.68
CA LYS A 114 32.41 25.83 12.04
C LYS A 114 31.41 25.59 10.90
N LYS A 115 31.79 25.88 9.65
CA LYS A 115 30.90 25.67 8.49
C LYS A 115 30.64 24.19 8.24
N LYS A 116 31.66 23.32 8.32
CA LYS A 116 31.50 21.86 8.23
C LYS A 116 30.50 21.33 9.27
N LYS A 117 30.63 21.77 10.53
CA LYS A 117 29.71 21.41 11.62
C LYS A 117 28.27 21.85 11.33
N THR A 118 28.08 23.04 10.79
CA THR A 118 26.74 23.54 10.40
C THR A 118 26.11 22.68 9.30
N ILE A 119 26.87 22.32 8.26
CA ILE A 119 26.37 21.46 7.17
C ILE A 119 26.03 20.07 7.71
N GLN A 120 26.87 19.49 8.57
CA GLN A 120 26.61 18.19 9.18
C GLN A 120 25.35 18.19 10.06
N ASN A 121 25.11 19.26 10.81
CA ASN A 121 23.87 19.45 11.55
C ASN A 121 22.65 19.57 10.63
N LYS A 122 22.78 20.28 9.49
CA LYS A 122 21.74 20.37 8.45
C LYS A 122 21.41 18.97 7.91
N ILE A 123 22.41 18.19 7.52
CA ILE A 123 22.23 16.80 7.03
C ILE A 123 21.51 15.96 8.09
N THR A 124 21.92 16.04 9.35
CA THR A 124 21.30 15.26 10.44
C THR A 124 19.82 15.64 10.63
N LYS A 125 19.51 16.93 10.59
CA LYS A 125 18.12 17.43 10.67
C LYS A 125 17.29 16.98 9.47
N SER A 126 17.82 17.10 8.24
CA SER A 126 17.14 16.66 7.03
C SER A 126 16.91 15.15 7.03
N LYS A 127 17.88 14.34 7.48
CA LYS A 127 17.69 12.88 7.64
C LYS A 127 16.56 12.55 8.63
N LYS A 128 16.43 13.32 9.72
CA LYS A 128 15.31 13.18 10.64
C LYS A 128 13.98 13.55 9.97
N GLN A 129 13.94 14.63 9.19
CA GLN A 129 12.76 15.05 8.42
C GLN A 129 12.38 14.01 7.35
N LEU A 130 13.36 13.39 6.70
CA LEU A 130 13.14 12.31 5.73
C LEU A 130 12.40 11.14 6.38
N ARG A 131 12.89 10.67 7.53
CA ARG A 131 12.23 9.58 8.27
C ARG A 131 10.79 9.91 8.65
N TYR A 132 10.51 11.15 9.03
CA TYR A 132 9.14 11.58 9.31
C TYR A 132 8.27 11.61 8.05
N ALA A 133 8.78 12.16 6.93
CA ALA A 133 8.03 12.17 5.68
C ALA A 133 7.75 10.76 5.14
N GLU A 134 8.71 9.84 5.27
CA GLU A 134 8.54 8.43 4.92
C GLU A 134 7.51 7.74 5.83
N LYS A 135 7.52 8.06 7.14
CA LYS A 135 6.50 7.57 8.07
C LYS A 135 5.11 8.12 7.73
N ASP A 136 4.99 9.40 7.42
CA ASP A 136 3.72 10.02 7.04
C ASP A 136 3.14 9.33 5.78
N LEU A 137 3.99 9.04 4.78
CA LEU A 137 3.58 8.30 3.58
C LEU A 137 3.13 6.87 3.93
N ALA A 138 3.88 6.15 4.76
CA ALA A 138 3.53 4.80 5.16
C ALA A 138 2.21 4.74 5.95
N GLU A 139 1.95 5.73 6.79
CA GLU A 139 0.68 5.87 7.52
C GLU A 139 -0.49 6.13 6.57
N PHE A 140 -0.29 7.01 5.58
CA PHE A 140 -1.27 7.31 4.54
C PHE A 140 -1.56 6.09 3.64
N GLU A 141 -0.53 5.34 3.23
CA GLU A 141 -0.69 4.07 2.50
C GLU A 141 -1.42 3.02 3.34
N GLY A 142 -1.11 2.95 4.64
CA GLY A 142 -1.84 2.12 5.59
C GLY A 142 -3.31 2.52 5.73
N GLU A 143 -3.63 3.81 5.70
CA GLU A 143 -5.00 4.30 5.70
C GLU A 143 -5.74 3.91 4.42
N ALA A 144 -5.11 4.10 3.26
CA ALA A 144 -5.65 3.70 1.98
C ALA A 144 -5.95 2.18 1.97
N HIS A 145 -5.04 1.36 2.48
CA HIS A 145 -5.24 -0.09 2.60
C HIS A 145 -6.42 -0.44 3.52
N ARG A 146 -6.55 0.22 4.69
CA ARG A 146 -7.69 0.00 5.60
C ARG A 146 -9.04 0.39 4.99
N LYS A 147 -9.03 1.32 4.04
CA LYS A 147 -10.21 1.78 3.29
C LYS A 147 -10.42 1.02 1.98
N GLU A 148 -9.66 -0.05 1.73
CA GLU A 148 -9.73 -0.87 0.51
C GLU A 148 -9.51 -0.04 -0.78
N VAL A 149 -8.75 1.06 -0.67
CA VAL A 149 -8.44 1.93 -1.81
C VAL A 149 -7.51 1.19 -2.76
N PRO A 150 -7.85 1.08 -4.07
CA PRO A 150 -6.99 0.39 -5.01
C PRO A 150 -5.60 1.02 -5.11
N PRO A 151 -4.52 0.21 -5.21
CA PRO A 151 -3.15 0.72 -5.24
C PRO A 151 -2.86 1.62 -6.45
N GLY A 152 -3.60 1.42 -7.56
CA GLY A 152 -3.53 2.30 -8.74
C GLY A 152 -3.91 3.74 -8.43
N TRP A 153 -4.78 3.97 -7.43
CA TRP A 153 -5.24 5.30 -7.06
C TRP A 153 -4.12 6.15 -6.44
N LEU A 154 -3.27 5.53 -5.62
CA LEU A 154 -2.11 6.18 -5.01
C LEU A 154 -0.96 6.41 -6.02
N ARG A 155 -1.00 5.69 -7.15
CA ARG A 155 -0.02 5.80 -8.25
C ARG A 155 -0.52 6.69 -9.38
N CYS A 156 -1.75 7.21 -9.29
CA CYS A 156 -2.39 7.97 -10.34
C CYS A 156 -2.49 7.19 -11.68
N GLN A 157 -2.62 5.86 -11.61
CA GLN A 157 -2.76 4.95 -12.75
C GLN A 157 -4.25 4.67 -12.97
N PHE A 158 -4.93 5.60 -13.65
CA PHE A 158 -6.34 5.47 -14.02
C PHE A 158 -6.44 5.53 -15.55
N GLU A 159 -6.33 4.37 -16.20
CA GLU A 159 -6.67 4.18 -17.62
C GLU A 159 -7.86 3.22 -17.72
#